data_AF-A0A7V9JQ60-F1
#
_entry.id   AF-A0A7V9JQ60-F1
#
_cell.length_a   1.000
_cell.length_b   1.000
_cell.length_c   1.000
_cell.angle_alpha   90.00
_cell.angle_beta   90.00
_cell.angle_gamma   90.00
#
_symmetry.space_group_name_H-M   'P 1'
#
loop_
_entity.id
_entity.type
_entity.pdbx_description
1 polymer ?
#
loop_
_entity_poly.entity_id
_entity_poly.type
_entity_poly.pdbx_seq_one_letter_code
_entity_poly.pdbx_strand_id
1 'polypeptide(L)'
;MALTEDLQRIAAAAAAHAEAGEGLAGVIAAEPARGQRLYLCAFERQGEEHSWLALDEGGDPVVERELVREAVSIAALCETAVETAAGGDLEELRSQLVALRLRENPPGIDEAEEAAISLERALGAPPRLASPAYLD
;
A
#
# COMPACT_ATOMS: atom_id res chain seq x y z
N MET A 1 -3.85 6.90 -15.24
CA MET A 1 -2.38 6.91 -15.22
C MET A 1 -1.92 5.77 -14.33
N ALA A 2 -0.66 5.32 -14.44
CA ALA A 2 -0.18 4.26 -13.55
C ALA A 2 -0.02 4.83 -12.14
N LEU A 3 -0.44 4.10 -11.09
CA LEU A 3 -0.39 4.57 -9.70
C LEU A 3 1.00 5.09 -9.30
N THR A 4 2.07 4.49 -9.81
CA THR A 4 3.45 4.94 -9.62
C THR A 4 3.68 6.37 -10.11
N GLU A 5 3.14 6.75 -11.27
CA GLU A 5 3.26 8.09 -11.84
C GLU A 5 2.51 9.10 -10.97
N ASP A 6 1.33 8.71 -10.48
CA ASP A 6 0.54 9.54 -9.55
C ASP A 6 1.29 9.78 -8.25
N LEU A 7 1.87 8.73 -7.66
CA LEU A 7 2.65 8.84 -6.44
C LEU A 7 3.90 9.72 -6.62
N GLN A 8 4.59 9.63 -7.75
CA GLN A 8 5.73 10.49 -8.05
C GLN A 8 5.33 11.97 -8.16
N ARG A 9 4.22 12.23 -8.85
CA ARG A 9 3.66 13.58 -9.00
C ARG A 9 3.22 14.16 -7.65
N ILE A 10 2.55 13.36 -6.83
CA ILE A 10 2.12 13.77 -5.49
C ILE A 10 3.30 13.96 -4.55
N ALA A 11 4.33 13.10 -4.61
CA ALA A 11 5.55 13.29 -3.83
C ALA A 11 6.23 14.63 -4.15
N ALA A 12 6.26 15.01 -5.43
CA ALA A 12 6.76 16.31 -5.84
C ALA A 12 5.92 17.48 -5.32
N ALA A 13 4.58 17.36 -5.34
CA ALA A 13 3.68 18.38 -4.78
C ALA A 13 3.82 18.49 -3.25
N ALA A 14 3.86 17.37 -2.55
CA ALA A 14 4.02 17.30 -1.10
C ALA A 14 5.32 17.96 -0.61
N ALA A 15 6.41 17.88 -1.38
CA ALA A 15 7.67 18.54 -1.05
C ALA A 15 7.55 20.06 -0.90
N ALA A 16 6.58 20.71 -1.57
CA ALA A 16 6.32 22.14 -1.41
C ALA A 16 5.67 22.51 -0.07
N HIS A 17 5.16 21.50 0.66
CA HIS A 17 4.51 21.66 1.96
C HIS A 17 5.40 21.27 3.14
N ALA A 18 6.59 20.69 2.89
CA ALA A 18 7.51 20.30 3.94
C ALA A 18 8.04 21.54 4.69
N GLU A 19 8.06 21.47 6.03
CA GLU A 19 8.68 22.52 6.83
C GLU A 19 10.22 22.45 6.75
N ALA A 20 10.89 23.47 7.30
CA ALA A 20 12.34 23.48 7.39
C ALA A 20 12.84 22.25 8.18
N GLY A 21 13.74 21.48 7.56
CA GLY A 21 14.32 20.27 8.14
C GLY A 21 13.41 19.04 8.09
N GLU A 22 12.21 19.13 7.54
CA GLU A 22 11.38 17.97 7.23
C GLU A 22 11.72 17.40 5.84
N GLY A 23 11.61 16.08 5.71
CA GLY A 23 11.65 15.37 4.44
C GLY A 23 10.39 14.52 4.28
N LEU A 24 9.95 14.34 3.03
CA LEU A 24 8.86 13.40 2.74
C LEU A 24 9.36 11.97 2.95
N ALA A 25 8.77 11.27 3.93
CA ALA A 25 9.11 9.89 4.26
C ALA A 25 8.35 8.87 3.38
N GLY A 26 7.12 9.20 2.99
CA GLY A 26 6.30 8.30 2.18
C GLY A 26 4.95 8.89 1.77
N VAL A 27 4.32 8.23 0.80
CA VAL A 27 2.99 8.58 0.29
C VAL A 27 2.14 7.32 0.22
N ILE A 28 0.98 7.35 0.85
CA ILE A 28 -0.03 6.28 0.80
C ILE A 28 -1.18 6.77 -0.07
N ALA A 29 -1.47 6.06 -1.16
CA ALA A 29 -2.68 6.31 -1.95
C ALA A 29 -3.88 5.60 -1.31
N ALA A 30 -4.96 6.34 -1.08
CA ALA A 30 -6.20 5.83 -0.52
C ALA A 30 -7.40 6.20 -1.40
N GLU A 31 -8.34 5.27 -1.52
CA GLU A 31 -9.62 5.47 -2.22
C GLU A 31 -10.74 4.92 -1.31
N PRO A 32 -11.21 5.71 -0.33
CA PRO A 32 -12.27 5.28 0.61
C PRO A 32 -13.60 4.98 -0.08
N ALA A 33 -13.90 5.68 -1.17
CA ALA A 33 -15.04 5.42 -2.04
C ALA A 33 -14.60 5.49 -3.50
N ARG A 34 -15.33 4.78 -4.39
CA ARG A 34 -14.96 4.67 -5.81
C ARG A 34 -14.75 6.04 -6.45
N GLY A 35 -13.54 6.28 -6.95
CA GLY A 35 -13.15 7.53 -7.60
C GLY A 35 -12.85 8.71 -6.67
N GLN A 36 -12.87 8.50 -5.34
CA GLN A 36 -12.50 9.49 -4.36
C GLN A 36 -11.06 9.23 -3.92
N ARG A 37 -10.08 9.63 -4.73
CA ARG A 37 -8.66 9.37 -4.47
C ARG A 37 -8.02 10.48 -3.64
N LEU A 38 -7.35 10.09 -2.56
CA LEU A 38 -6.56 10.95 -1.71
C LEU A 38 -5.18 10.34 -1.49
N TYR A 39 -4.23 11.19 -1.09
CA TYR A 39 -2.86 10.79 -0.83
C TYR A 39 -2.44 11.28 0.55
N LEU A 40 -2.05 10.35 1.43
CA LEU A 40 -1.56 10.64 2.77
C LEU A 40 -0.04 10.73 2.71
N CYS A 41 0.48 11.93 2.87
CA CYS A 41 1.91 12.23 2.83
C CYS A 41 2.45 12.30 4.25
N ALA A 42 3.41 11.43 4.55
CA ALA A 42 4.13 11.44 5.81
C ALA A 42 5.41 12.25 5.65
N PHE A 43 5.65 13.18 6.57
CA PHE A 43 6.91 13.88 6.68
C PHE A 43 7.62 13.46 7.96
N GLU A 44 8.94 13.40 7.89
CA GLU A 44 9.78 13.10 9.03
C GLU A 44 10.78 14.22 9.25
N ARG A 45 11.04 14.52 10.52
CA ARG A 45 12.15 15.34 10.99
C ARG A 45 12.94 14.53 12.00
N GLN A 46 14.26 14.65 11.95
CA GLN A 46 15.15 13.85 12.80
C GLN A 46 14.82 14.04 14.29
N GLY A 47 14.42 12.95 14.95
CA GLY A 47 14.10 12.94 16.38
C GLY A 47 12.69 13.39 16.75
N GLU A 48 11.81 13.59 15.77
CA GLU A 48 10.41 13.98 15.96
C GLU A 48 9.45 12.91 15.42
N GLU A 49 8.20 12.95 15.88
CA GLU A 49 7.13 12.12 15.31
C GLU A 49 6.79 12.57 13.89
N HIS A 50 6.23 11.67 13.09
CA HIS A 50 5.83 12.02 11.73
C HIS A 50 4.70 13.05 11.73
N SER A 51 4.84 14.09 10.91
CA SER A 51 3.75 14.99 10.55
C SER A 51 3.06 14.50 9.27
N TRP A 52 1.80 14.87 9.06
CA TRP A 52 0.98 14.31 7.99
C TRP A 52 0.17 15.38 7.26
N LEU A 53 0.06 15.21 5.94
CA LEU A 53 -0.80 16.02 5.07
C LEU A 53 -1.58 15.12 4.12
N ALA A 54 -2.89 15.38 3.99
CA ALA A 54 -3.71 14.75 2.96
C ALA A 54 -3.79 15.66 1.72
N LEU A 55 -3.52 15.10 0.55
CA LEU A 55 -3.62 15.77 -0.74
C LEU A 55 -4.69 15.12 -1.61
N ASP A 56 -5.34 15.90 -2.46
CA ASP A 56 -6.23 15.40 -3.51
C ASP A 56 -5.46 14.98 -4.78
N GLU A 57 -6.18 14.65 -5.85
CA GLU A 57 -5.56 14.29 -7.14
C GLU A 57 -4.76 15.42 -7.80
N GLY A 58 -5.07 16.68 -7.48
CA GLY A 58 -4.34 17.86 -7.94
C GLY A 58 -3.04 18.09 -7.18
N GLY A 59 -2.89 17.48 -6.01
CA GLY A 59 -1.81 17.77 -5.06
C GLY A 59 -2.14 18.92 -4.13
N ASP A 60 -3.41 19.30 -3.99
CA ASP A 60 -3.86 20.38 -3.13
C ASP A 60 -4.25 19.84 -1.73
N PRO A 61 -3.95 20.59 -0.64
CA PRO A 61 -4.33 20.21 0.72
C PRO A 61 -5.84 20.00 0.91
N VAL A 62 -6.22 18.83 1.43
CA VAL A 62 -7.60 18.52 1.78
C VAL A 62 -7.91 19.04 3.19
N VAL A 63 -8.85 19.97 3.29
CA VAL A 63 -9.29 20.55 4.58
C VAL A 63 -10.52 19.88 5.17
N GLU A 64 -11.21 19.05 4.40
CA GLU A 64 -12.41 18.37 4.84
C GLU A 64 -12.06 17.17 5.73
N ARG A 65 -12.25 17.36 7.04
CA ARG A 65 -11.88 16.38 8.07
C ARG A 65 -12.53 15.01 7.86
N GLU A 66 -13.75 14.96 7.33
CA GLU A 66 -14.45 13.69 7.08
C GLU A 66 -13.72 12.87 6.01
N LEU A 67 -13.36 13.48 4.87
CA LEU A 67 -12.62 12.80 3.80
C LEU A 67 -11.22 12.34 4.27
N VAL A 68 -10.53 13.17 5.05
CA VAL A 68 -9.23 12.78 5.63
C VAL A 68 -9.40 11.58 6.56
N ARG A 69 -10.43 11.59 7.41
CA ARG A 69 -10.70 10.47 8.32
C ARG A 69 -11.01 9.18 7.56
N GLU A 70 -11.81 9.26 6.49
CA GLU A 70 -12.14 8.11 5.65
C GLU A 70 -10.90 7.52 4.98
N ALA A 71 -10.07 8.37 4.37
CA ALA A 71 -8.81 7.96 3.73
C ALA A 71 -7.85 7.29 4.72
N VAL A 72 -7.67 7.87 5.92
CA VAL A 72 -6.85 7.29 6.98
C VAL A 72 -7.43 5.97 7.47
N SER A 73 -8.76 5.88 7.61
CA SER A 73 -9.43 4.67 8.08
C SER A 73 -9.24 3.51 7.11
N ILE A 74 -9.43 3.74 5.80
CA ILE A 74 -9.24 2.66 4.83
C ILE A 74 -7.78 2.25 4.69
N ALA A 75 -6.84 3.21 4.76
CA ALA A 75 -5.41 2.93 4.78
C ALA A 75 -5.02 2.06 5.98
N ALA A 76 -5.45 2.44 7.18
CA ALA A 76 -5.19 1.69 8.40
C ALA A 76 -5.80 0.28 8.36
N LEU A 77 -7.04 0.14 7.85
CA LEU A 77 -7.68 -1.18 7.71
C LEU A 77 -6.91 -2.09 6.74
N CYS A 78 -6.45 -1.55 5.60
CA CYS A 78 -5.64 -2.30 4.65
C CYS A 78 -4.31 -2.75 5.28
N GLU A 79 -3.65 -1.88 6.03
CA GLU A 79 -2.40 -2.21 6.73
C GLU A 79 -2.62 -3.29 7.79
N THR A 80 -3.63 -3.13 8.64
CA THR A 80 -3.98 -4.13 9.66
C THR A 80 -4.38 -5.47 9.03
N ALA A 81 -5.07 -5.47 7.89
CA ALA A 81 -5.43 -6.69 7.18
C ALA A 81 -4.18 -7.43 6.68
N VAL A 82 -3.21 -6.72 6.10
CA VAL A 82 -1.94 -7.30 5.65
C VAL A 82 -1.15 -7.87 6.83
N GLU A 83 -1.05 -7.12 7.93
CA GLU A 83 -0.37 -7.57 9.15
C GLU A 83 -1.06 -8.82 9.74
N THR A 84 -2.40 -8.83 9.80
CA THR A 84 -3.19 -9.95 10.34
C THR A 84 -3.11 -11.19 9.45
N ALA A 85 -3.00 -11.01 8.13
CA ALA A 85 -2.70 -12.08 7.18
C ALA A 85 -1.24 -12.59 7.28
N ALA A 86 -0.51 -12.18 8.33
CA ALA A 86 0.90 -12.48 8.60
C ALA A 86 1.85 -12.01 7.48
N GLY A 87 1.49 -10.93 6.78
CA GLY A 87 2.21 -10.45 5.61
C GLY A 87 2.18 -11.42 4.42
N GLY A 88 1.54 -12.58 4.60
CA GLY A 88 1.41 -13.66 3.64
C GLY A 88 2.68 -13.93 2.85
N ASP A 89 3.87 -14.05 3.50
CA ASP A 89 5.20 -14.13 2.86
C ASP A 89 5.24 -15.13 1.69
N LEU A 90 4.78 -14.63 0.54
CA LEU A 90 4.41 -15.46 -0.59
C LEU A 90 5.67 -15.84 -1.35
N GLU A 91 6.69 -14.99 -1.29
CA GLU A 91 8.01 -15.29 -1.79
C GLU A 91 8.63 -16.45 -1.01
N GLU A 92 8.59 -16.42 0.32
CA GLU A 92 9.06 -17.54 1.14
C GLU A 92 8.24 -18.81 0.86
N LEU A 93 6.91 -18.72 0.85
CA LEU A 93 6.04 -19.86 0.57
C LEU A 93 6.36 -20.48 -0.80
N ARG A 94 6.53 -19.68 -1.84
CA ARG A 94 6.89 -20.16 -3.19
C ARG A 94 8.26 -20.83 -3.20
N SER A 95 9.24 -20.26 -2.50
CA SER A 95 10.58 -20.86 -2.33
C SER A 95 10.50 -22.24 -1.66
N GLN A 96 9.70 -22.35 -0.59
CA GLN A 96 9.47 -23.60 0.12
C GLN A 96 8.76 -24.65 -0.75
N LEU A 97 7.77 -24.26 -1.55
CA LEU A 97 7.08 -25.16 -2.50
C LEU A 97 8.02 -25.71 -3.56
N VAL A 98 8.88 -24.87 -4.15
CA VAL A 98 9.89 -25.31 -5.12
C VAL A 98 10.86 -26.32 -4.48
N ALA A 99 11.35 -26.01 -3.28
CA ALA A 99 12.22 -26.92 -2.55
C ALA A 99 11.54 -28.26 -2.24
N LEU A 100 10.26 -28.24 -1.84
CA LEU A 100 9.47 -29.43 -1.56
C LEU A 100 9.27 -30.31 -2.80
N ARG A 101 8.96 -29.71 -3.96
CA ARG A 101 8.86 -30.44 -5.23
C ARG A 101 10.16 -31.17 -5.52
N LEU A 102 11.30 -30.49 -5.39
CA LEU A 102 12.61 -31.06 -5.71
C LEU A 102 13.01 -32.23 -4.80
N ARG A 103 12.59 -32.22 -3.53
CA ARG A 103 12.93 -33.28 -2.57
C ARG A 103 11.96 -34.45 -2.58
N GLU A 104 10.66 -34.17 -2.62
CA GLU A 104 9.63 -35.14 -2.24
C GLU A 104 8.56 -35.33 -3.32
N ASN A 105 8.33 -34.30 -4.16
CA ASN A 105 7.29 -34.29 -5.20
C ASN A 105 5.94 -34.90 -4.73
N PRO A 106 5.36 -34.41 -3.63
CA PRO A 106 4.17 -35.02 -3.05
C PRO A 106 2.93 -34.81 -3.95
N PRO A 107 1.91 -35.67 -3.85
CA PRO A 107 0.64 -35.42 -4.52
C PRO A 107 0.04 -34.09 -4.04
N GLY A 108 -0.48 -33.28 -4.98
CA GLY A 108 -1.04 -31.95 -4.69
C GLY A 108 -0.07 -30.78 -4.84
N ILE A 109 1.22 -31.03 -5.16
CA ILE A 109 2.22 -29.96 -5.26
C ILE A 109 1.98 -29.02 -6.46
N ASP A 110 1.44 -29.54 -7.56
CA ASP A 110 1.13 -28.75 -8.75
C ASP A 110 0.02 -27.74 -8.46
N GLU A 111 -1.06 -28.20 -7.81
CA GLU A 111 -2.18 -27.37 -7.40
C GLU A 111 -1.77 -26.32 -6.35
N ALA A 112 -0.90 -26.68 -5.42
CA ALA A 112 -0.39 -25.76 -4.41
C ALA A 112 0.40 -24.59 -5.03
N GLU A 113 1.28 -24.89 -6.00
CA GLU A 113 2.01 -23.84 -6.71
C GLU A 113 1.11 -22.98 -7.60
N GLU A 114 0.13 -23.57 -8.27
CA GLU A 114 -0.82 -22.81 -9.08
C GLU A 114 -1.68 -21.88 -8.21
N ALA A 115 -2.08 -22.34 -7.02
CA ALA A 115 -2.77 -21.52 -6.03
C ALA A 115 -1.89 -20.34 -5.55
N ALA A 116 -0.61 -20.58 -5.27
CA ALA A 116 0.32 -19.53 -4.86
C ALA A 116 0.51 -18.46 -5.96
N ILE A 117 0.62 -18.87 -7.22
CA ILE A 117 0.69 -17.94 -8.37
C ILE A 117 -0.60 -17.14 -8.51
N SER A 118 -1.75 -17.78 -8.31
CA SER A 118 -3.06 -17.12 -8.39
C SER A 118 -3.21 -16.07 -7.30
N LEU A 119 -2.76 -16.37 -6.09
CA LEU A 119 -2.71 -15.41 -4.97
C LEU A 119 -1.79 -14.23 -5.28
N GLU A 120 -0.61 -14.45 -5.85
CA GLU A 120 0.34 -13.38 -6.23
C GLU A 120 -0.30 -12.39 -7.20
N ARG A 121 -1.05 -12.90 -8.19
CA ARG A 121 -1.78 -12.06 -9.15
C ARG A 121 -2.90 -11.27 -8.51
N ALA A 122 -3.61 -11.86 -7.55
CA ALA A 122 -4.69 -11.19 -6.84
C ALA A 122 -4.18 -10.04 -5.94
N LEU A 123 -3.08 -10.28 -5.21
CA LEU A 123 -2.45 -9.28 -4.35
C LEU A 123 -1.77 -8.15 -5.14
N GLY A 124 -1.26 -8.47 -6.33
CA GLY A 124 -0.53 -7.53 -7.19
C GLY A 124 0.81 -7.06 -6.61
N ALA A 125 1.56 -6.31 -7.40
CA ALA A 125 2.83 -5.72 -6.99
C ALA A 125 2.62 -4.33 -6.35
N PRO A 126 3.46 -3.92 -5.40
CA PRO A 126 3.49 -2.53 -4.94
C PRO A 126 3.94 -1.58 -6.07
N PRO A 127 3.54 -0.29 -6.04
CA PRO A 127 2.68 0.33 -5.02
C PRO A 127 1.21 -0.09 -5.15
N ARG A 128 0.50 -0.13 -4.02
CA ARG A 128 -0.92 -0.52 -3.95
C ARG A 128 -1.79 0.66 -3.51
N LEU A 129 -3.05 0.61 -3.92
CA LEU A 129 -4.09 1.55 -3.48
C LEU A 129 -4.84 0.96 -2.29
N ALA A 130 -4.85 1.67 -1.17
CA ALA A 130 -5.72 1.32 -0.05
C ALA A 130 -7.18 1.61 -0.41
N SER A 131 -8.01 0.57 -0.55
CA SER A 131 -9.41 0.70 -0.95
C SER A 131 -10.25 -0.44 -0.38
N PRO A 132 -11.58 -0.28 -0.28
CA PRO A 132 -12.45 -1.38 0.14
C PRO A 132 -12.34 -2.60 -0.78
N ALA A 133 -12.10 -2.39 -2.08
CA ALA A 133 -11.93 -3.46 -3.06
C ALA A 133 -10.63 -4.26 -2.88
N TYR A 134 -9.64 -3.75 -2.13
CA TYR A 134 -8.44 -4.50 -1.77
C TYR A 134 -8.68 -5.45 -0.58
N LEU A 135 -9.75 -5.23 0.18
CA LEU A 135 -10.12 -6.02 1.35
C LEU A 135 -11.14 -7.14 1.05
N ASP A 136 -11.65 -7.20 -0.18
CA ASP A 136 -12.63 -8.20 -0.68
C ASP A 136 -11.91 -9.27 -1.51
#